data_AF-A0A258CD21-F1
#
_entry.id   AF-A0A258CD21-F1
#
_cell.length_a   1.000
_cell.length_b   1.000
_cell.length_c   1.000
_cell.angle_alpha   90.00
_cell.angle_beta   90.00
_cell.angle_gamma   90.00
#
_symmetry.space_group_name_H-M   'P 1'
#
loop_
_entity.id
_entity.type
_entity.pdbx_description
1 polymer ?
#
loop_
_entity_poly.entity_id
_entity_poly.type
_entity_poly.pdbx_seq_one_letter_code
_entity_poly.pdbx_strand_id
1 'polypeptide(L)' 'LVESFEKPIVKGRVTDINLLYTTLEEVAEDGTGATVQVPNSLFFQKVVRRWRGTDIQPIKPASNE' A
#
# COMPACT_ATOMS: atom_id res chain seq x y z
N LEU A 1 -7.19 15.50 -1.90
CA LEU A 1 -5.82 15.96 -2.19
C LEU A 1 -4.89 14.76 -1.97
N VAL A 2 -4.43 14.14 -3.05
CA VAL A 2 -3.31 13.19 -3.01
C VAL A 2 -2.10 14.04 -3.35
N GLU A 3 -1.34 14.45 -2.34
CA GLU A 3 -0.08 15.16 -2.57
C GLU A 3 0.87 14.16 -3.20
N SER A 4 1.29 14.48 -4.43
CA SER A 4 2.19 13.68 -5.23
C SER A 4 3.49 13.44 -4.47
N PHE A 5 3.77 12.18 -4.15
CA PHE A 5 5.09 11.73 -3.75
C PHE A 5 6.03 11.92 -4.95
N GLU A 6 6.74 13.04 -5.03
CA GLU A 6 7.58 13.41 -6.19
C GLU A 6 8.72 12.43 -6.48
N LYS A 7 9.06 11.52 -5.57
CA LYS A 7 9.94 10.38 -5.87
C LYS A 7 9.51 9.13 -5.09
N PRO A 8 9.41 7.96 -5.75
CA PRO A 8 9.28 6.70 -5.04
C PRO A 8 10.49 6.54 -4.12
N ILE A 9 10.25 6.42 -2.81
CA ILE A 9 11.32 6.27 -1.81
C ILE A 9 12.08 4.95 -2.03
N VAL A 10 11.40 3.92 -2.55
CA VAL A 10 11.97 2.61 -2.91
C VAL A 10 11.22 2.05 -4.13
N LYS A 11 11.92 1.33 -5.02
CA LYS A 11 11.35 0.62 -6.17
C LYS A 11 11.73 -0.87 -6.10
N GLY A 12 10.84 -1.75 -6.52
CA GLY A 12 11.09 -3.18 -6.54
C GLY A 12 9.80 -4.01 -6.52
N ARG A 13 9.94 -5.32 -6.72
CA ARG A 13 8.83 -6.26 -6.62
C ARG A 13 8.62 -6.64 -5.16
N VAL A 14 7.43 -6.41 -4.62
CA VAL A 14 7.10 -6.86 -3.25
C VAL A 14 7.10 -8.38 -3.23
N THR A 15 7.93 -8.96 -2.37
CA THR A 15 8.04 -10.42 -2.18
C THR A 15 7.37 -10.90 -0.92
N ASP A 16 7.33 -10.06 0.13
CA ASP A 16 6.72 -10.41 1.41
C ASP A 16 6.21 -9.17 2.17
N ILE A 17 5.18 -9.37 2.99
CA ILE A 17 4.60 -8.33 3.85
C ILE A 17 4.40 -8.90 5.25
N ASN A 18 5.00 -8.25 6.24
CA ASN A 18 5.00 -8.66 7.64
C ASN A 18 4.36 -7.56 8.50
N LEU A 19 4.37 -7.71 9.82
CA LEU A 19 3.86 -6.67 10.73
C LEU A 19 4.77 -5.42 10.75
N LEU A 20 6.08 -5.61 10.71
CA LEU A 20 7.06 -4.54 10.89
C LEU A 20 7.65 -4.03 9.57
N TYR A 21 7.83 -4.92 8.59
CA TYR A 21 8.51 -4.63 7.34
C TYR A 21 7.72 -5.13 6.13
N THR A 22 8.01 -4.49 5.00
CA THR A 22 7.68 -4.93 3.65
C THR A 22 9.00 -5.25 2.95
N THR A 23 9.10 -6.46 2.40
CA THR A 23 10.30 -6.92 1.69
C THR A 23 10.12 -6.77 0.19
N LEU A 24 11.10 -6.18 -0.46
CA LEU A 24 11.15 -5.98 -1.91
C LEU A 24 12.38 -6.66 -2.50
N GLU A 25 12.22 -7.18 -3.70
CA GLU A 25 13.31 -7.59 -4.57
C GLU A 25 13.57 -6.47 -5.58
N GLU A 26 14.78 -5.92 -5.54
CA GLU A 26 15.28 -4.95 -6.49
C GLU A 26 16.24 -5.65 -7.47
N VAL A 27 16.07 -5.38 -8.76
CA VAL A 27 16.98 -5.86 -9.80
C VAL A 27 17.66 -4.63 -10.37
N ALA A 28 18.96 -4.49 -10.14
CA ALA A 28 19.75 -3.44 -10.72
C ALA A 28 19.93 -3.67 -12.24
N GLU A 29 20.25 -2.61 -12.98
CA GLU A 29 20.43 -2.67 -14.45
C GLU A 29 21.55 -3.62 -14.88
N ASP A 30 22.49 -3.91 -13.97
CA ASP A 30 23.58 -4.87 -14.16
C ASP A 30 23.17 -6.34 -13.88
N GLY A 31 21.90 -6.58 -13.57
CA GLY A 31 21.35 -7.90 -13.26
C GLY A 31 21.60 -8.37 -11.82
N THR A 32 22.19 -7.53 -10.97
CA THR A 32 22.40 -7.86 -9.56
C THR A 32 21.10 -7.70 -8.78
N GLY A 33 20.66 -8.78 -8.13
CA GLY A 33 19.49 -8.77 -7.26
C GLY A 33 19.83 -8.32 -5.85
N ALA A 34 19.01 -7.45 -5.27
CA ALA A 34 19.10 -7.03 -3.87
C ALA A 34 17.76 -7.24 -3.14
N THR A 35 17.83 -7.63 -1.87
CA THR A 35 16.67 -7.68 -0.99
C THR A 35 16.62 -6.42 -0.14
N VAL A 36 15.53 -5.67 -0.28
CA VAL A 36 15.31 -4.41 0.44
C VAL A 36 14.22 -4.60 1.47
N GLN A 37 14.48 -4.23 2.72
CA GLN A 37 13.47 -4.25 3.79
C GLN A 37 13.11 -2.82 4.17
N VAL A 38 11.82 -2.51 4.08
CA VAL A 38 11.30 -1.16 4.33
C VAL A 38 10.32 -1.22 5.50
N PRO A 39 10.45 -0.38 6.54
CA PRO A 39 9.48 -0.32 7.62
C PRO A 39 8.08 -0.01 7.10
N ASN A 40 7.08 -0.71 7.63
CA ASN A 40 5.68 -0.53 7.23
C ASN A 40 5.15 0.89 7.46
N SER A 41 5.72 1.62 8.43
CA SER A 41 5.39 3.02 8.72
C SER A 41 5.63 3.96 7.54
N LEU A 42 6.53 3.61 6.61
CA LEU A 42 6.81 4.42 5.42
C LEU A 42 5.73 4.29 4.33
N PHE A 43 5.01 3.16 4.30
CA PHE A 43 3.92 2.92 3.35
C PHE A 43 2.54 3.28 3.92
N PHE A 44 2.28 2.89 5.18
CA PHE A 44 0.95 2.99 5.79
C PHE A 44 0.82 4.25 6.66
N GLN A 45 0.91 5.41 6.02
CA GLN A 45 0.86 6.70 6.71
C GLN A 45 -0.53 7.05 7.25
N LYS A 46 -1.59 6.40 6.74
CA LYS A 46 -2.97 6.63 7.15
C LYS A 46 -3.66 5.30 7.44
N VAL A 47 -4.53 5.30 8.44
CA VAL A 47 -5.36 4.15 8.79
C VAL A 47 -6.39 3.92 7.69
N VAL A 48 -6.50 2.67 7.21
CA VAL A 48 -7.53 2.23 6.27
C VAL A 48 -8.51 1.32 6.99
N ARG A 49 -9.80 1.65 6.95
CA ARG A 49 -10.87 0.79 7.49
C ARG A 49 -11.49 -0.02 6.36
N ARG A 50 -11.35 -1.34 6.41
CA ARG A 50 -11.99 -2.27 5.47
C ARG A 50 -12.95 -3.20 6.21
N TRP A 51 -14.20 -3.21 5.79
CA TRP A 51 -15.19 -4.19 6.23
C TRP A 51 -15.05 -5.47 5.41
N ARG A 52 -15.05 -6.65 6.06
CA ARG A 52 -15.04 -7.95 5.37
C ARG A 52 -16.47 -8.46 5.26
N GLY A 53 -16.91 -8.80 4.05
CA GLY A 53 -18.30 -9.12 3.76
C GLY A 53 -18.91 -8.11 2.79
N THR A 54 -19.70 -8.63 1.86
CA THR A 54 -20.35 -8.07 0.66
C THR A 54 -20.66 -6.57 0.68
N ASP A 55 -20.34 -5.90 -0.43
CA ASP A 55 -20.81 -4.61 -0.92
C ASP A 55 -21.30 -3.62 0.13
N ILE A 56 -20.52 -2.54 0.31
CA ILE A 56 -21.01 -1.31 0.93
C ILE A 56 -22.18 -0.83 0.05
N GLN A 57 -23.41 -1.23 0.37
CA GLN A 57 -24.60 -0.70 -0.27
C GLN A 57 -24.56 0.81 -0.01
N PRO A 58 -24.49 1.65 -1.06
CA PRO A 58 -24.54 3.09 -0.86
C PRO A 58 -25.82 3.41 -0.11
N ILE A 59 -25.68 4.13 1.00
CA ILE A 59 -26.81 4.55 1.85
C ILE A 59 -27.79 5.31 0.94
N LYS A 60 -28.94 4.69 0.62
CA LYS A 60 -29.99 5.36 -0.14
C LYS A 60 -30.56 6.46 0.78
N PRO A 61 -30.51 7.75 0.39
CA PRO A 61 -31.13 8.79 1.19
C PRO A 61 -32.64 8.50 1.28
N ALA A 62 -33.18 8.59 2.49
CA ALA A 62 -34.59 8.36 2.75
C ALA A 62 -35.42 9.31 1.86
N SER A 63 -36.22 8.72 0.97
CA SER A 63 -37.28 9.44 0.29
C SER A 63 -38.33 9.77 1.34
N ASN A 64 -38.42 11.04 1.70
CA ASN A 64 -39.55 11.56 2.46
C ASN A 64 -40.77 11.48 1.52
N GLU A 65 -41.69 10.56 1.81
CA GLU A 65 -43.07 10.60 1.31
C GLU A 65 -43.85 11.72 2.00
#